data_AF-A0A6A4RC58-F1
#
_entry.id   AF-A0A6A4RC58-F1
#
_cell.length_a   1.000
_cell.length_b   1.000
_cell.length_c   1.000
_cell.angle_alpha   90.00
_cell.angle_beta   90.00
_cell.angle_gamma   90.00
#
_symmetry.space_group_name_H-M   'P 1'
#
loop_
_entity.id
_entity.type
_entity.pdbx_description
1 polymer ?
#
loop_
_entity_poly.entity_id
_entity_poly.type
_entity_poly.pdbx_seq_one_letter_code
_entity_poly.pdbx_strand_id
1 'polypeptide(L)'
;NFHEIPINQPVCPFHNHQRDAPHRQTINKGQVSYEPNSIEDGWPRETPPAEENGGFESYQERIDAHKVRARSESFGDHYSQARLFWHSQSDVEKEHIIAAYAFELSKVERPWIRERVIKEILPNIDMELARRVGEVHGVKPPEHPPAPSEELGTTSLDASSALSLMHRGQPDIRYRKVAILAT
;
A
#
# COMPACT_ATOMS: atom_id res chain seq x y z
N ASN A 1 -6.76 -22.34 14.18
CA ASN A 1 -5.74 -22.25 15.25
C ASN A 1 -4.38 -21.70 14.80
N PHE A 2 -4.29 -20.82 13.78
CA PHE A 2 -2.98 -20.30 13.32
C PHE A 2 -2.30 -19.36 14.35
N HIS A 3 -3.09 -18.73 15.22
CA HIS A 3 -2.59 -17.90 16.32
C HIS A 3 -1.86 -18.72 17.40
N GLU A 4 -2.00 -20.05 17.38
CA GLU A 4 -1.31 -20.95 18.32
C GLU A 4 0.08 -21.35 17.83
N ILE A 5 0.47 -20.99 16.59
CA ILE A 5 1.86 -21.15 16.13
C ILE A 5 2.75 -20.23 16.99
N PRO A 6 3.89 -20.69 17.55
CA PRO A 6 4.65 -19.93 18.55
C PRO A 6 4.99 -18.49 18.20
N ILE A 7 5.28 -18.19 16.93
CA ILE A 7 5.59 -16.82 16.47
C ILE A 7 4.38 -15.88 16.46
N ASN A 8 3.17 -16.43 16.37
CA ASN A 8 1.90 -15.68 16.32
C ASN A 8 1.22 -15.61 17.70
N GLN A 9 1.71 -16.36 18.69
CA GLN A 9 1.10 -16.39 20.01
C GLN A 9 1.29 -15.03 20.70
N PRO A 10 0.21 -14.45 21.26
CA PRO A 10 0.37 -13.26 22.06
C PRO A 10 1.15 -13.59 23.34
N VAL A 11 1.92 -12.60 23.81
CA VAL A 11 2.63 -12.70 25.10
C VAL A 11 1.75 -12.30 26.28
N CYS A 12 0.60 -11.68 26.04
CA CYS A 12 -0.42 -11.36 27.03
C CYS A 12 -1.45 -12.51 27.16
N PRO A 13 -2.23 -12.57 28.25
CA PRO A 13 -3.29 -13.57 28.41
C PRO A 13 -4.36 -13.47 27.32
N PHE A 14 -4.86 -14.62 26.84
CA PHE A 14 -5.93 -14.71 25.86
C PHE A 14 -6.88 -15.85 26.23
N HIS A 15 -8.08 -15.51 26.66
CA HIS A 15 -9.11 -16.48 27.05
C HIS A 15 -10.41 -16.11 26.35
N ASN A 16 -11.04 -17.09 25.71
CA ASN A 16 -12.33 -16.95 25.06
C ASN A 16 -13.05 -18.31 24.99
N HIS A 17 -14.25 -18.28 24.40
CA HIS A 17 -15.12 -19.44 24.29
C HIS A 17 -14.88 -20.29 23.02
N GLN A 18 -13.92 -19.93 22.15
CA GLN A 18 -13.62 -20.71 20.94
C GLN A 18 -12.97 -22.06 21.27
N ARG A 19 -13.34 -23.10 20.53
CA ARG A 19 -12.86 -24.49 20.70
C ARG A 19 -12.56 -25.13 19.34
N ASP A 20 -11.92 -26.29 19.39
CA ASP A 20 -11.72 -27.22 18.27
C ASP A 20 -10.96 -26.65 17.06
N ALA A 21 -11.33 -27.10 15.86
CA ALA A 21 -10.67 -26.90 14.57
C ALA A 21 -9.30 -27.62 14.44
N PRO A 22 -8.79 -27.80 13.20
CA PRO A 22 -7.52 -28.50 12.96
C PRO A 22 -6.35 -27.90 13.75
N HIS A 23 -5.43 -28.79 14.17
CA HIS A 23 -4.19 -28.45 14.86
C HIS A 23 -4.41 -27.57 16.10
N ARG A 24 -5.42 -27.89 16.92
CA ARG A 24 -5.62 -27.27 18.22
C ARG A 24 -4.51 -27.69 19.18
N GLN A 25 -3.76 -26.71 19.70
CA GLN A 25 -2.69 -26.89 20.69
C GLN A 25 -3.17 -26.54 22.09
N THR A 26 -3.99 -25.49 22.24
CA THR A 26 -4.52 -25.09 23.55
C THR A 26 -5.60 -26.06 24.01
N ILE A 27 -5.34 -26.74 25.12
CA ILE A 27 -6.35 -27.56 25.81
C ILE A 27 -7.08 -26.66 26.81
N ASN A 28 -8.28 -26.21 26.43
CA ASN A 28 -9.14 -25.44 27.33
C ASN A 28 -9.63 -26.33 28.48
N LYS A 29 -9.49 -25.83 29.71
CA LYS A 29 -10.06 -26.44 30.91
C LYS A 29 -11.47 -25.88 31.15
N GLY A 30 -12.32 -26.65 31.82
CA GLY A 30 -13.70 -26.26 32.10
C GLY A 30 -14.74 -26.96 31.22
N GLN A 31 -16.00 -26.82 31.60
CA GLN A 31 -17.14 -27.43 30.91
C GLN A 31 -17.85 -26.45 29.97
N VAL A 32 -17.50 -25.17 30.02
CA VAL A 32 -18.20 -24.12 29.29
C VAL A 32 -17.45 -23.70 28.03
N SER A 33 -18.21 -23.51 26.95
CA SER A 33 -17.76 -22.94 25.68
C SER A 33 -18.72 -21.89 25.14
N TYR A 34 -19.49 -21.23 26.01
CA TYR A 34 -20.50 -20.23 25.65
C TYR A 34 -20.68 -19.16 26.74
N GLU A 35 -21.30 -18.06 26.36
CA GLU A 35 -21.58 -16.90 27.19
C GLU A 35 -22.98 -16.36 26.83
N PRO A 36 -23.82 -15.89 27.78
CA PRO A 36 -23.67 -15.95 29.24
C PRO A 36 -23.78 -17.37 29.80
N ASN A 37 -23.05 -17.67 30.87
CA ASN A 37 -23.09 -18.96 31.56
C ASN A 37 -23.08 -18.78 33.09
N SER A 38 -23.75 -19.68 33.82
CA SER A 38 -23.74 -19.72 35.29
C SER A 38 -22.90 -20.86 35.87
N ILE A 39 -22.43 -21.80 35.03
CA ILE A 39 -21.69 -22.99 35.48
C ILE A 39 -20.28 -22.60 35.93
N GLU A 40 -19.67 -21.61 35.28
CA GLU A 40 -18.34 -21.07 35.62
C GLU A 40 -18.40 -19.57 35.94
N ASP A 41 -19.52 -19.12 36.53
CA ASP A 41 -19.70 -17.73 36.98
C ASP A 41 -19.42 -16.68 35.87
N GLY A 42 -19.77 -17.02 34.63
CA GLY A 42 -19.61 -16.14 33.46
C GLY A 42 -18.17 -15.94 32.99
N TRP A 43 -17.17 -16.69 33.49
CA TRP A 43 -15.78 -16.57 33.02
C TRP A 43 -15.53 -17.32 31.69
N PRO A 44 -14.59 -16.84 30.85
CA PRO A 44 -13.99 -15.49 30.87
C PRO A 44 -15.01 -14.39 30.55
N ARG A 45 -14.90 -13.25 31.25
CA ARG A 45 -15.87 -12.14 31.19
C ARG A 45 -15.49 -11.04 30.21
N GLU A 46 -16.50 -10.29 29.75
CA GLU A 46 -16.32 -9.01 29.09
C GLU A 46 -15.65 -7.99 30.03
N THR A 47 -14.83 -7.10 29.46
CA THR A 47 -14.17 -6.00 30.18
C THR A 47 -14.72 -4.67 29.69
N PRO A 48 -15.22 -3.78 30.57
CA PRO A 48 -15.63 -2.43 30.18
C PRO A 48 -14.48 -1.63 29.53
N PRO A 49 -14.76 -0.67 28.64
CA PRO A 49 -13.74 0.23 28.12
C PRO A 49 -13.16 1.10 29.25
N ALA A 50 -11.85 1.35 29.20
CA ALA A 50 -11.11 2.12 30.19
C ALA A 50 -9.81 2.66 29.55
N GLU A 51 -9.15 3.63 30.22
CA GLU A 51 -7.88 4.20 29.77
C GLU A 51 -6.75 3.16 29.69
N GLU A 52 -6.73 2.22 30.64
CA GLU A 52 -5.77 1.13 30.71
C GLU A 52 -6.48 -0.19 31.04
N ASN A 53 -6.05 -1.30 30.44
CA ASN A 53 -6.63 -2.64 30.62
C ASN A 53 -8.14 -2.75 30.34
N GLY A 54 -8.71 -1.84 29.54
CA GLY A 54 -10.11 -1.87 29.13
C GLY A 54 -10.40 -2.84 27.97
N GLY A 55 -11.67 -3.14 27.76
CA GLY A 55 -12.13 -3.83 26.55
C GLY A 55 -12.04 -2.95 25.31
N PHE A 56 -11.99 -3.59 24.13
CA PHE A 56 -12.05 -2.87 22.86
C PHE A 56 -13.46 -2.30 22.63
N GLU A 57 -13.53 -1.00 22.37
CA GLU A 57 -14.75 -0.31 21.91
C GLU A 57 -14.43 0.45 20.62
N SER A 58 -15.32 0.34 19.62
CA SER A 58 -15.15 1.09 18.37
C SER A 58 -15.46 2.57 18.58
N TYR A 59 -14.64 3.45 18.01
CA TYR A 59 -14.94 4.88 17.98
C TYR A 59 -16.31 5.12 17.34
N GLN A 60 -17.15 5.95 17.99
CA GLN A 60 -18.52 6.23 17.56
C GLN A 60 -18.54 7.27 16.42
N GLU A 61 -17.98 6.90 15.28
CA GLU A 61 -17.98 7.74 14.08
C GLU A 61 -19.42 8.00 13.60
N ARG A 62 -19.72 9.27 13.27
CA ARG A 62 -21.01 9.63 12.70
C ARG A 62 -21.06 9.18 11.24
N ILE A 63 -21.88 8.18 10.95
CA ILE A 63 -22.15 7.71 9.59
C ILE A 63 -23.50 8.29 9.12
N ASP A 64 -23.46 9.06 8.04
CA ASP A 64 -24.64 9.53 7.30
C ASP A 64 -24.49 9.17 5.82
N ALA A 65 -25.11 8.06 5.42
CA ALA A 65 -24.85 7.45 4.12
C ALA A 65 -26.01 6.56 3.63
N HIS A 66 -26.03 6.30 2.32
CA HIS A 66 -26.87 5.30 1.68
C HIS A 66 -26.09 4.02 1.37
N LYS A 67 -26.77 2.87 1.32
CA LYS A 67 -26.16 1.59 0.91
C LYS A 67 -25.97 1.58 -0.61
N VAL A 68 -24.75 1.86 -1.06
CA VAL A 68 -24.40 1.93 -2.48
C VAL A 68 -23.19 1.06 -2.80
N ARG A 69 -23.06 0.68 -4.08
CA ARG A 69 -21.81 0.18 -4.66
C ARG A 69 -21.26 1.26 -5.58
N ALA A 70 -20.58 2.25 -5.00
CA ALA A 70 -20.01 3.39 -5.72
C ALA A 70 -18.62 3.73 -5.16
N ARG A 71 -17.78 4.31 -6.01
CA ARG A 71 -16.52 4.94 -5.59
C ARG A 71 -16.85 6.38 -5.19
N SER A 72 -16.23 6.88 -4.12
CA SER A 72 -16.31 8.31 -3.81
C SER A 72 -15.72 9.11 -4.96
N GLU A 73 -16.38 10.19 -5.37
CA GLU A 73 -15.89 11.11 -6.40
C GLU A 73 -14.54 11.72 -6.00
N SER A 74 -14.30 11.91 -4.70
CA SER A 74 -13.00 12.38 -4.19
C SER A 74 -11.82 11.44 -4.47
N PHE A 75 -12.08 10.19 -4.88
CA PHE A 75 -11.05 9.23 -5.29
C PHE A 75 -10.81 9.27 -6.82
N GLY A 76 -11.44 10.20 -7.53
CA GLY A 76 -11.32 10.40 -8.98
C GLY A 76 -9.96 10.95 -9.41
N ASP A 77 -9.16 11.51 -8.51
CA ASP A 77 -7.78 11.92 -8.80
C ASP A 77 -6.87 10.70 -8.99
N HIS A 78 -6.33 10.54 -10.19
CA HIS A 78 -5.52 9.39 -10.59
C HIS A 78 -4.06 9.74 -10.89
N TYR A 79 -3.76 11.02 -11.14
CA TYR A 79 -2.46 11.42 -11.70
C TYR A 79 -1.69 12.43 -10.85
N SER A 80 -2.34 13.17 -9.95
CA SER A 80 -1.68 14.28 -9.22
C SER A 80 -0.51 13.78 -8.37
N GLN A 81 -0.68 12.65 -7.67
CA GLN A 81 0.38 12.07 -6.83
C GLN A 81 1.53 11.47 -7.64
N ALA A 82 1.23 10.84 -8.78
CA ALA A 82 2.26 10.30 -9.67
C ALA A 82 3.10 11.43 -10.28
N ARG A 83 2.45 12.54 -10.66
CA ARG A 83 3.10 13.76 -11.16
C ARG A 83 3.96 14.41 -10.08
N LEU A 84 3.44 14.57 -8.86
CA LEU A 84 4.20 15.03 -7.70
C LEU A 84 5.43 14.16 -7.46
N PHE A 85 5.27 12.83 -7.50
CA PHE A 85 6.38 11.89 -7.34
C PHE A 85 7.44 12.08 -8.44
N TRP A 86 7.04 12.12 -9.72
CA TRP A 86 7.93 12.32 -10.85
C TRP A 86 8.73 13.62 -10.75
N HIS A 87 8.07 14.74 -10.48
CA HIS A 87 8.73 16.04 -10.37
C HIS A 87 9.65 16.15 -9.15
N SER A 88 9.46 15.29 -8.15
CA SER A 88 10.31 15.25 -6.95
C SER A 88 11.64 14.52 -7.13
N GLN A 89 11.79 13.76 -8.22
CA GLN A 89 12.97 12.93 -8.48
C GLN A 89 14.13 13.76 -9.04
N SER A 90 15.36 13.37 -8.67
CA SER A 90 16.58 13.83 -9.34
C SER A 90 16.63 13.35 -10.79
N ASP A 91 17.45 13.98 -11.63
CA ASP A 91 17.56 13.61 -13.04
C ASP A 91 17.99 12.13 -13.23
N VAL A 92 18.88 11.63 -12.38
CA VAL A 92 19.31 10.22 -12.40
C VAL A 92 18.15 9.28 -12.06
N GLU A 93 17.33 9.64 -11.07
CA GLU A 93 16.15 8.85 -10.70
C GLU A 93 15.09 8.86 -11.82
N LYS A 94 14.89 10.01 -12.49
CA LYS A 94 14.01 10.11 -13.66
C LYS A 94 14.46 9.22 -14.81
N GLU A 95 15.76 9.19 -15.12
CA GLU A 95 16.30 8.28 -16.14
C GLU A 95 16.11 6.81 -15.76
N HIS A 96 16.29 6.45 -14.48
CA HIS A 96 15.98 5.09 -14.02
C HIS A 96 14.49 4.74 -14.18
N ILE A 97 13.58 5.67 -13.88
CA ILE A 97 12.13 5.48 -14.07
C ILE A 97 11.79 5.29 -15.55
N ILE A 98 12.32 6.14 -16.44
CA ILE A 98 12.15 6.02 -17.89
C ILE A 98 12.66 4.65 -18.36
N ALA A 99 13.87 4.27 -17.96
CA ALA A 99 14.48 3.00 -18.35
C ALA A 99 13.65 1.80 -17.86
N ALA A 100 13.10 1.87 -16.64
CA ALA A 100 12.25 0.83 -16.10
C ALA A 100 10.95 0.68 -16.90
N TYR A 101 10.24 1.78 -17.19
CA TYR A 101 9.05 1.73 -18.04
C TYR A 101 9.36 1.13 -19.42
N ALA A 102 10.44 1.61 -20.06
CA ALA A 102 10.85 1.13 -21.36
C ALA A 102 11.22 -0.37 -21.36
N PHE A 103 11.93 -0.82 -20.31
CA PHE A 103 12.31 -2.21 -20.16
C PHE A 103 11.10 -3.13 -19.94
N GLU A 104 10.23 -2.80 -18.98
CA GLU A 104 9.07 -3.63 -18.65
C GLU A 104 8.07 -3.70 -19.80
N LEU A 105 7.79 -2.56 -20.45
CA LEU A 105 6.93 -2.54 -21.63
C LEU A 105 7.55 -3.31 -22.81
N SER A 106 8.88 -3.42 -22.91
CA SER A 106 9.51 -4.22 -23.97
C SER A 106 9.15 -5.71 -23.88
N LYS A 107 8.79 -6.19 -22.68
CA LYS A 107 8.41 -7.58 -22.41
C LYS A 107 6.92 -7.85 -22.65
N VAL A 108 6.13 -6.80 -22.91
CA VAL A 108 4.71 -6.95 -23.22
C VAL A 108 4.55 -7.32 -24.70
N GLU A 109 4.11 -8.56 -24.95
CA GLU A 109 3.96 -9.09 -26.31
C GLU A 109 2.90 -8.35 -27.15
N ARG A 110 1.81 -7.91 -26.52
CA ARG A 110 0.65 -7.31 -27.18
C ARG A 110 0.88 -5.80 -27.38
N PRO A 111 1.08 -5.31 -28.61
CA PRO A 111 1.51 -3.93 -28.84
C PRO A 111 0.52 -2.88 -28.32
N TRP A 112 -0.78 -3.12 -28.48
CA TRP A 112 -1.84 -2.20 -28.04
C TRP A 112 -1.85 -1.95 -26.53
N ILE A 113 -1.30 -2.87 -25.73
CA ILE A 113 -1.17 -2.65 -24.28
C ILE A 113 -0.09 -1.60 -24.01
N ARG A 114 1.06 -1.71 -24.68
CA ARG A 114 2.16 -0.72 -24.57
C ARG A 114 1.72 0.64 -25.05
N GLU A 115 1.00 0.67 -26.18
CA GLU A 115 0.44 1.89 -26.73
C GLU A 115 -0.54 2.57 -25.77
N ARG A 116 -1.42 1.83 -25.10
CA ARG A 116 -2.32 2.40 -24.08
C ARG A 116 -1.55 3.05 -22.95
N VAL A 117 -0.52 2.40 -22.42
CA VAL A 117 0.30 2.99 -21.35
C VAL A 117 0.95 4.29 -21.83
N ILE A 118 1.58 4.27 -23.00
CA ILE A 118 2.34 5.41 -23.55
C ILE A 118 1.43 6.56 -24.01
N LYS A 119 0.25 6.26 -24.55
CA LYS A 119 -0.66 7.26 -25.14
C LYS A 119 -1.75 7.72 -24.18
N GLU A 120 -2.23 6.86 -23.29
CA GLU A 120 -3.41 7.13 -22.47
C GLU A 120 -3.08 7.33 -20.99
N ILE A 121 -1.92 6.89 -20.50
CA ILE A 121 -1.58 6.93 -19.06
C ILE A 121 -0.41 7.87 -18.77
N LEU A 122 0.78 7.59 -19.32
CA LEU A 122 1.99 8.38 -19.04
C LEU A 122 1.86 9.88 -19.33
N PRO A 123 1.18 10.33 -20.41
CA PRO A 123 1.04 11.75 -20.70
C PRO A 123 0.25 12.52 -19.62
N ASN A 124 -0.60 11.83 -18.86
CA ASN A 124 -1.34 12.44 -17.75
C ASN A 124 -0.47 12.66 -16.50
N ILE A 125 0.67 11.96 -16.42
CA ILE A 125 1.66 12.13 -15.37
C ILE A 125 2.63 13.23 -15.78
N ASP A 126 3.31 13.04 -16.92
CA ASP A 126 4.29 13.97 -17.47
C ASP A 126 4.56 13.66 -18.96
N MET A 127 4.64 14.71 -19.78
CA MET A 127 4.82 14.60 -21.23
C MET A 127 6.21 14.12 -21.63
N GLU A 128 7.25 14.51 -20.88
CA GLU A 128 8.63 14.10 -21.15
C GLU A 128 8.81 12.61 -20.84
N LEU A 129 8.24 12.14 -19.73
CA LEU A 129 8.19 10.72 -19.41
C LEU A 129 7.55 9.91 -20.56
N ALA A 130 6.37 10.32 -21.02
CA ALA A 130 5.66 9.64 -22.10
C ALA A 130 6.46 9.64 -23.41
N ARG A 131 7.08 10.77 -23.76
CA ARG A 131 7.92 10.91 -24.96
C ARG A 131 9.13 9.98 -24.92
N ARG A 132 9.90 10.02 -23.84
CA ARG A 132 11.13 9.24 -23.68
C ARG A 132 10.86 7.74 -23.68
N VAL A 133 9.78 7.29 -23.06
CA VAL A 133 9.36 5.87 -23.12
C VAL A 133 8.85 5.51 -24.51
N GLY A 134 8.07 6.41 -25.14
CA GLY A 134 7.54 6.23 -26.49
C GLY A 134 8.63 6.04 -27.55
N GLU A 135 9.74 6.77 -27.46
CA GLU A 135 10.88 6.65 -28.36
C GLU A 135 11.48 5.24 -28.40
N VAL A 136 11.60 4.58 -27.24
CA VAL A 136 12.13 3.21 -27.16
C VAL A 136 11.19 2.18 -27.80
N HIS A 137 9.88 2.45 -27.77
CA HIS A 137 8.86 1.54 -28.33
C HIS A 137 8.40 1.90 -29.74
N GLY A 138 8.90 3.00 -30.33
CA GLY A 138 8.42 3.50 -31.61
C GLY A 138 6.97 3.99 -31.56
N VAL A 139 6.51 4.47 -30.39
CA VAL A 139 5.14 4.95 -30.17
C VAL A 139 5.16 6.44 -29.90
N LYS A 140 4.49 7.23 -30.75
CA LYS A 140 4.33 8.68 -30.54
C LYS A 140 3.19 8.94 -29.52
N PRO A 141 3.46 9.59 -28.38
CA PRO A 141 2.40 10.03 -27.46
C PRO A 141 1.59 11.20 -28.05
N PRO A 142 0.40 11.51 -27.49
CA PRO A 142 -0.37 12.70 -27.87
C PRO A 142 0.40 14.00 -27.53
N GLU A 143 -0.11 15.14 -27.98
CA GLU A 143 0.47 16.47 -27.70
C GLU A 143 0.02 17.04 -26.35
N HIS A 144 -1.10 16.52 -25.81
CA HIS A 144 -1.68 16.94 -24.55
C HIS A 144 -2.16 15.72 -23.74
N PRO A 145 -2.23 15.82 -22.40
CA PRO A 145 -2.84 14.80 -21.55
C PRO A 145 -4.27 14.45 -22.00
N PRO A 146 -4.59 13.17 -22.27
CA PRO A 146 -5.95 12.79 -22.67
C PRO A 146 -6.98 12.71 -21.53
N ALA A 147 -6.55 12.63 -20.26
CA ALA A 147 -7.48 12.52 -19.14
C ALA A 147 -8.25 13.83 -18.86
N PRO A 148 -9.51 13.75 -18.40
CA PRO A 148 -10.25 14.90 -17.92
C PRO A 148 -9.56 15.62 -16.75
N SER A 149 -9.81 16.92 -16.60
CA SER A 149 -9.20 17.73 -15.53
C SER A 149 -9.48 17.20 -14.11
N GLU A 150 -10.65 16.58 -13.90
CA GLU A 150 -11.02 15.95 -12.63
C GLU A 150 -10.09 14.78 -12.28
N GLU A 151 -9.70 13.98 -13.27
CA GLU A 151 -8.79 12.84 -13.07
C GLU A 151 -7.33 13.27 -12.92
N LEU A 152 -6.92 14.34 -13.61
CA LEU A 152 -5.58 14.90 -13.46
C LEU A 152 -5.29 15.36 -12.03
N GLY A 153 -6.34 15.83 -11.35
CA GLY A 153 -6.29 16.29 -9.98
C GLY A 153 -5.35 17.46 -9.75
N THR A 154 -5.26 17.87 -8.49
CA THR A 154 -4.43 19.00 -8.05
C THR A 154 -3.70 18.64 -6.77
N THR A 155 -2.41 18.96 -6.72
CA THR A 155 -1.60 18.89 -5.50
C THR A 155 -1.35 20.30 -4.98
N SER A 156 -1.17 20.43 -3.66
CA SER A 156 -0.73 21.69 -3.04
C SER A 156 0.78 21.96 -3.23
N LEU A 157 1.52 20.95 -3.70
CA LEU A 157 2.96 21.00 -3.94
C LEU A 157 3.26 20.54 -5.36
N ASP A 158 4.18 21.23 -6.02
CA ASP A 158 4.68 20.81 -7.34
C ASP A 158 5.76 19.72 -7.23
N ALA A 159 6.56 19.76 -6.15
CA ALA A 159 7.61 18.79 -5.85
C ALA A 159 7.86 18.70 -4.34
N SER A 160 8.42 17.58 -3.89
CA SER A 160 8.83 17.35 -2.51
C SER A 160 10.11 16.53 -2.45
N SER A 161 11.20 17.12 -1.97
CA SER A 161 12.50 16.44 -1.83
C SER A 161 12.43 15.16 -0.98
N ALA A 162 11.45 15.08 -0.08
CA ALA A 162 11.19 13.90 0.75
C ALA A 162 10.75 12.67 -0.06
N LEU A 163 10.36 12.82 -1.33
CA LEU A 163 9.98 11.71 -2.20
C LEU A 163 11.13 11.14 -3.05
N SER A 164 12.30 11.81 -3.07
CA SER A 164 13.50 11.31 -3.74
C SER A 164 14.39 10.54 -2.77
N LEU A 165 14.95 9.42 -3.21
CA LEU A 165 15.95 8.67 -2.44
C LEU A 165 17.30 9.39 -2.48
N MET A 166 17.68 9.95 -3.63
CA MET A 166 18.95 10.67 -3.81
C MET A 166 19.00 11.95 -2.99
N HIS A 167 17.88 12.68 -2.87
CA HIS A 167 17.79 13.86 -1.99
C HIS A 167 17.79 13.50 -0.49
N ARG A 168 17.42 12.27 -0.12
CA ARG A 168 17.35 11.79 1.28
C ARG A 168 18.54 10.94 1.72
N GLY A 169 19.53 10.73 0.86
CA GLY A 169 20.62 9.77 1.10
C GLY A 169 21.29 9.98 2.46
N GLN A 170 21.32 8.94 3.30
CA GLN A 170 22.06 8.98 4.56
C GLN A 170 23.56 8.80 4.28
N PRO A 171 24.44 9.60 4.91
CA PRO A 171 25.88 9.61 4.61
C PRO A 171 26.67 8.41 5.18
N ASP A 172 26.01 7.35 5.67
CA ASP A 172 26.69 6.21 6.30
C ASP A 172 26.94 5.06 5.31
N ILE A 173 28.12 4.45 5.45
CA ILE A 173 28.57 3.27 4.70
C ILE A 173 28.67 2.01 5.57
N ARG A 174 28.30 2.07 6.85
CA ARG A 174 28.24 0.89 7.72
C ARG A 174 27.41 -0.21 7.07
N TYR A 175 27.90 -1.45 7.14
CA TYR A 175 27.36 -2.64 6.48
C TYR A 175 27.50 -2.71 4.96
N ARG A 176 28.01 -1.68 4.27
CA ARG A 176 28.41 -1.80 2.86
C ARG A 176 29.64 -2.70 2.73
N LYS A 177 29.75 -3.38 1.60
CA LYS A 177 30.85 -4.31 1.29
C LYS A 177 31.70 -3.74 0.17
N VAL A 178 33.03 -3.88 0.29
CA VAL A 178 34.00 -3.46 -0.72
C VAL A 178 34.79 -4.68 -1.18
N ALA A 179 34.84 -4.92 -2.49
CA ALA A 179 35.68 -5.96 -3.06
C ALA A 179 37.12 -5.43 -3.20
N ILE A 180 38.10 -6.18 -2.69
CA ILE A 180 39.53 -5.85 -2.81
C ILE A 180 40.15 -6.88 -3.75
N LEU A 181 40.60 -6.42 -4.92
CA LEU A 181 41.29 -7.25 -5.89
C LEU A 181 42.79 -7.22 -5.60
N ALA A 182 43.39 -8.40 -5.37
CA ALA A 182 44.83 -8.56 -5.14
C ALA A 182 45.39 -9.58 -6.14
N THR A 183 46.61 -9.31 -6.62
CA THR A 183 47.37 -10.17 -7.54
C THR A 183 48.35 -11.05 -6.79
#